data_AF-A0A2H0RN50-F1
#
_entry.id   AF-A0A2H0RN50-F1
#
_cell.length_a   1.000
_cell.length_b   1.000
_cell.length_c   1.000
_cell.angle_alpha   90.00
_cell.angle_beta   90.00
_cell.angle_gamma   90.00
#
_symmetry.space_group_name_H-M   'P 1'
#
loop_
_entity.id
_entity.type
_entity.pdbx_description
1 polymer ?
#
loop_
_entity_poly.entity_id
_entity_poly.type
_entity_poly.pdbx_seq_one_letter_code
_entity_poly.pdbx_strand_id
1 'polypeptide(L)'
;MADKKQNTKDLFSPEFIVEMKGLLEQEREELEKKLGVLGTHAPVKGEEVDVDGTYPEYGDEDEDAVHEIEEFVVNQNLKVECESQLRDVIGALDRLTKGTYGICKYTGEKISEDRLRIRPTSSSSVAAKSAFKP
;
A
#
# COMPACT_ATOMS: atom_id res chain seq x y z
N MET A 1 11.91 7.27 35.62
CA MET A 1 12.56 6.55 34.50
C MET A 1 12.60 7.51 33.33
N ALA A 2 13.76 7.77 32.75
CA ALA A 2 13.92 8.85 31.77
C ALA A 2 13.36 8.44 30.41
N ASP A 3 12.17 8.95 30.06
CA ASP A 3 11.58 8.86 28.73
C ASP A 3 12.43 9.65 27.73
N LYS A 4 13.50 9.03 27.21
CA LYS A 4 14.29 9.58 26.12
C LYS A 4 13.43 9.54 24.85
N LYS A 5 12.74 10.64 24.56
CA LYS A 5 12.14 10.90 23.24
C LYS A 5 13.26 10.91 22.20
N GLN A 6 13.47 9.79 21.51
CA GLN A 6 14.39 9.73 20.38
C GLN A 6 13.74 10.42 19.18
N ASN A 7 14.51 11.20 18.42
CA ASN A 7 14.08 11.80 17.17
C ASN A 7 14.88 11.21 16.01
N THR A 8 14.28 11.19 14.82
CA THR A 8 14.91 10.68 13.58
C THR A 8 16.26 11.34 13.31
N LYS A 9 16.40 12.64 13.57
CA LYS A 9 17.64 13.40 13.33
C LYS A 9 18.80 12.97 14.23
N ASP A 10 18.51 12.37 15.38
CA ASP A 10 19.53 11.88 16.33
C ASP A 10 19.93 10.43 16.01
N LEU A 11 19.11 9.72 15.23
CA LEU A 11 19.26 8.29 14.94
C LEU A 11 19.84 8.00 13.56
N PHE A 12 19.62 8.89 12.58
CA PHE A 12 20.01 8.70 11.19
C PHE A 12 20.74 9.92 10.64
N SER A 13 21.66 9.68 9.69
CA SER A 13 22.34 10.77 9.00
C SER A 13 21.34 11.56 8.13
N PRO A 14 21.58 12.87 7.91
CA PRO A 14 20.73 13.66 7.03
C PRO A 14 20.74 13.13 5.59
N GLU A 15 21.86 12.58 5.12
CA GLU A 15 21.99 11.93 3.81
C GLU A 15 21.04 10.73 3.68
N PHE A 16 20.99 9.89 4.71
CA PHE A 16 20.08 8.74 4.74
C PHE A 16 18.61 9.15 4.71
N ILE A 17 18.25 10.20 5.46
CA ILE A 17 16.88 10.74 5.46
C ILE A 17 16.48 11.23 4.06
N VAL A 18 17.40 11.89 3.35
CA VAL A 18 17.17 12.35 1.97
C VAL A 18 17.03 11.16 1.00
N GLU A 19 17.89 10.16 1.12
CA GLU A 19 17.83 8.91 0.34
C GLU A 19 16.47 8.21 0.53
N MET A 20 16.06 7.99 1.78
CA MET A 20 14.78 7.34 2.10
C MET A 20 13.58 8.15 1.63
N LYS A 21 13.64 9.48 1.75
CA LYS A 21 12.58 10.36 1.25
C LYS A 21 12.43 10.24 -0.27
N GLY A 22 13.54 10.24 -1.01
CA GLY A 22 13.51 10.08 -2.46
C GLY A 22 12.89 8.74 -2.89
N LEU A 23 13.27 7.64 -2.23
CA LEU A 23 12.68 6.32 -2.50
C LEU A 23 11.17 6.30 -2.23
N LEU A 24 10.72 6.87 -1.11
CA LEU A 24 9.30 6.94 -0.76
C LEU A 24 8.51 7.82 -1.74
N GLU A 25 9.07 8.93 -2.20
CA GLU A 25 8.41 9.80 -3.18
C GLU A 25 8.27 9.11 -4.54
N GLN A 26 9.30 8.39 -4.99
CA GLN A 26 9.24 7.58 -6.20
C GLN A 26 8.20 6.46 -6.09
N GLU A 27 8.22 5.70 -4.99
CA GLU A 27 7.26 4.62 -4.75
C GLU A 27 5.82 5.15 -4.69
N ARG A 28 5.62 6.36 -4.12
CA ARG A 28 4.31 7.05 -4.12
C ARG A 28 3.81 7.30 -5.53
N GLU A 29 4.66 7.87 -6.39
CA GLU A 29 4.28 8.21 -7.77
C GLU A 29 3.96 6.95 -8.59
N GLU A 30 4.74 5.89 -8.42
CA GLU A 30 4.50 4.61 -9.08
C GLU A 30 3.17 3.98 -8.64
N LEU A 31 2.85 4.02 -7.35
CA LEU A 31 1.58 3.52 -6.81
C LEU A 31 0.38 4.37 -7.26
N GLU A 32 0.52 5.70 -7.27
CA GLU A 32 -0.50 6.62 -7.79
C GLU A 32 -0.80 6.35 -9.27
N LYS A 33 0.24 6.11 -10.09
CA LYS A 33 0.06 5.72 -11.50
C LYS A 33 -0.65 4.37 -11.65
N LYS A 34 -0.23 3.35 -10.89
CA LYS A 34 -0.85 2.02 -10.92
C LYS A 34 -2.34 2.09 -10.52
N LEU A 35 -2.66 2.84 -9.47
CA LEU A 35 -4.04 3.06 -9.04
C LEU A 35 -4.86 3.85 -10.07
N GLY A 36 -4.23 4.80 -10.78
CA GLY A 36 -4.87 5.50 -11.89
C GLY A 36 -5.29 4.54 -13.01
N VAL A 37 -4.40 3.64 -13.42
CA VAL A 37 -4.70 2.61 -14.43
C VAL A 37 -5.80 1.66 -13.94
N LEU A 38 -5.66 1.12 -12.72
CA LEU A 38 -6.66 0.20 -12.13
C LEU A 38 -8.02 0.87 -11.90
N GLY A 39 -8.03 2.18 -11.63
CA GLY A 39 -9.25 2.97 -11.45
C GLY A 39 -9.99 3.29 -12.75
N THR A 40 -9.29 3.26 -13.90
CA THR A 40 -9.92 3.44 -15.22
C THR A 40 -10.64 2.18 -15.73
N HIS A 41 -10.33 1.01 -15.18
CA HIS A 41 -11.09 -0.23 -15.40
C HIS A 41 -12.34 -0.29 -14.51
N ALA A 42 -13.10 0.81 -14.47
CA ALA A 42 -14.46 0.78 -13.94
C ALA A 42 -15.30 -0.17 -14.82
N PRO A 43 -16.26 -0.92 -14.25
CA PRO A 43 -17.06 -1.86 -15.02
C PRO A 43 -17.75 -1.13 -16.18
N VAL A 44 -17.65 -1.70 -17.38
CA VAL A 44 -18.49 -1.30 -18.50
C VAL A 44 -19.92 -1.60 -18.06
N LYS A 45 -20.61 -0.58 -17.57
CA LYS A 45 -22.01 -0.68 -17.21
C LYS A 45 -22.83 -0.66 -18.50
N GLY A 46 -22.93 -1.80 -19.15
CA GLY A 46 -24.00 -2.19 -20.06
C GLY A 46 -24.36 -3.61 -19.67
N GLU A 47 -25.58 -3.97 -19.31
CA GLU A 47 -26.82 -3.57 -19.95
C GLU A 47 -27.88 -3.16 -18.90
N GLU A 48 -28.66 -2.16 -19.28
CA GLU A 48 -29.95 -1.91 -18.65
C GLU A 48 -30.84 -3.11 -19.00
N VAL A 49 -31.20 -3.91 -18.00
CA VAL A 49 -32.15 -5.02 -18.18
C VAL A 49 -33.51 -4.40 -18.49
N ASP A 50 -33.85 -4.38 -19.78
CA ASP A 50 -35.18 -4.04 -20.25
C ASP A 50 -36.14 -5.11 -19.72
N VAL A 51 -37.05 -4.68 -18.84
CA VAL A 51 -38.06 -5.51 -18.16
C VAL A 51 -39.24 -5.84 -19.09
N ASP A 52 -38.95 -6.38 -20.27
CA ASP A 52 -39.99 -6.90 -21.18
C ASP A 52 -39.69 -8.35 -21.62
N GLY A 53 -39.95 -9.27 -20.69
CA GLY A 53 -40.69 -10.52 -20.94
C GLY A 53 -40.18 -11.53 -21.98
N THR A 54 -39.00 -11.37 -22.56
CA THR A 54 -38.50 -12.27 -23.61
C THR A 54 -37.17 -12.86 -23.17
N TYR A 55 -37.20 -14.12 -22.75
CA TYR A 55 -36.00 -14.88 -22.35
C TYR A 55 -35.06 -14.99 -23.58
N PRO A 56 -33.83 -14.44 -23.54
CA PRO A 56 -32.85 -14.74 -24.56
C PRO A 56 -32.34 -16.17 -24.32
N GLU A 57 -32.23 -16.93 -25.39
CA GLU A 57 -31.65 -18.26 -25.39
C GLU A 57 -30.18 -18.11 -24.99
N TYR A 58 -29.83 -18.45 -23.74
CA TYR A 58 -28.46 -18.47 -23.24
C TYR A 58 -27.67 -19.51 -24.04
N GLY A 59 -27.00 -19.04 -25.09
CA GLY A 59 -25.98 -19.75 -25.84
C GLY A 59 -24.66 -19.03 -25.62
N ASP A 60 -23.71 -19.73 -24.99
CA ASP A 60 -22.28 -19.43 -25.02
C ASP A 60 -21.78 -18.12 -24.37
N GLU A 61 -22.53 -17.49 -23.46
CA GLU A 61 -22.09 -16.26 -22.73
C GLU A 61 -21.54 -16.53 -21.31
N ASP A 62 -21.70 -17.74 -20.78
CA ASP A 62 -21.32 -18.06 -19.40
C ASP A 62 -19.79 -18.11 -19.17
N GLU A 63 -18.98 -18.52 -20.15
CA GLU A 63 -17.52 -18.59 -19.98
C GLU A 63 -16.85 -17.20 -20.04
N ASP A 64 -17.32 -16.32 -20.94
CA ASP A 64 -16.83 -14.95 -21.08
C ASP A 64 -17.26 -14.09 -19.88
N ALA A 65 -18.49 -14.25 -19.38
CA ALA A 65 -18.95 -13.59 -18.17
C ALA A 65 -18.17 -14.05 -16.92
N VAL A 66 -17.81 -15.34 -16.82
CA VAL A 66 -16.96 -15.85 -15.73
C VAL A 66 -15.54 -15.26 -15.82
N HIS A 67 -14.95 -15.17 -17.01
CA HIS A 67 -13.64 -14.53 -17.20
C HIS A 67 -13.64 -13.05 -16.82
N GLU A 68 -14.68 -12.30 -17.22
CA GLU A 68 -14.80 -10.88 -16.90
C GLU A 68 -14.93 -10.64 -15.38
N ILE A 69 -15.69 -11.50 -14.69
CA ILE A 69 -15.82 -11.44 -13.23
C ILE A 69 -14.49 -11.78 -12.54
N GLU A 70 -13.75 -12.78 -13.02
CA GLU A 70 -12.45 -13.15 -12.46
C GLU A 70 -11.43 -12.02 -12.61
N GLU A 71 -11.34 -11.41 -13.80
CA GLU A 71 -10.47 -10.25 -14.05
C GLU A 71 -10.86 -9.04 -13.17
N PHE A 72 -12.16 -8.79 -13.00
CA PHE A 72 -12.65 -7.73 -12.12
C PHE A 72 -12.22 -7.96 -10.66
N VAL A 73 -12.40 -9.17 -10.13
CA VAL A 73 -12.02 -9.51 -8.74
C VAL A 73 -10.51 -9.38 -8.53
N VAL A 74 -9.70 -9.83 -9.49
CA VAL A 74 -8.23 -9.69 -9.45
C VAL A 74 -7.84 -8.20 -9.44
N ASN A 75 -8.43 -7.39 -10.31
CA ASN A 75 -8.16 -5.96 -10.37
C ASN A 75 -8.58 -5.22 -9.09
N GLN A 76 -9.71 -5.59 -8.48
CA GLN A 76 -10.13 -5.03 -7.19
C GLN A 76 -9.16 -5.39 -6.06
N ASN A 77 -8.72 -6.65 -5.98
CA ASN A 77 -7.75 -7.07 -4.97
C ASN A 77 -6.42 -6.33 -5.11
N LEU A 78 -5.93 -6.19 -6.35
CA LEU A 78 -4.72 -5.45 -6.65
C LEU A 78 -4.85 -3.96 -6.28
N LYS A 79 -6.01 -3.36 -6.54
CA LYS A 79 -6.30 -1.97 -6.16
C LYS A 79 -6.25 -1.79 -4.65
N VAL A 80 -6.92 -2.65 -3.88
CA VAL A 80 -6.91 -2.59 -2.41
C VAL A 80 -5.48 -2.73 -1.86
N GLU A 81 -4.67 -3.61 -2.45
CA GLU A 81 -3.27 -3.77 -2.06
C GLU A 81 -2.45 -2.51 -2.37
N CYS A 82 -2.57 -1.95 -3.58
CA CYS A 82 -1.88 -0.71 -3.95
C CYS A 82 -2.31 0.48 -3.08
N GLU A 83 -3.60 0.59 -2.72
CA GLU A 83 -4.10 1.61 -1.78
C GLU A 83 -3.52 1.43 -0.37
N SER A 84 -3.37 0.19 0.08
CA SER A 84 -2.72 -0.13 1.36
C SER A 84 -1.24 0.28 1.35
N GLN A 85 -0.51 -0.07 0.30
CA GLN A 85 0.89 0.32 0.12
C GLN A 85 1.06 1.84 0.04
N LEU A 86 0.17 2.54 -0.68
CA LEU A 86 0.20 4.00 -0.78
C LEU A 86 -0.02 4.66 0.58
N ARG A 87 -0.98 4.16 1.37
CA ARG A 87 -1.19 4.62 2.76
C ARG A 87 0.05 4.42 3.63
N ASP A 88 0.74 3.30 3.47
CA ASP A 88 1.99 3.01 4.18
C ASP A 88 3.10 4.01 3.80
N VAL A 89 3.26 4.32 2.51
CA VAL A 89 4.23 5.31 1.98
C VAL A 89 3.93 6.71 2.51
N ILE A 90 2.68 7.18 2.40
CA ILE A 90 2.25 8.48 2.92
C ILE A 90 2.50 8.56 4.43
N GLY A 91 2.18 7.49 5.16
CA GLY A 91 2.44 7.40 6.60
C GLY A 91 3.93 7.43 6.96
N ALA A 92 4.82 6.96 6.08
CA ALA A 92 6.26 7.03 6.27
C ALA A 92 6.79 8.45 6.01
N LEU A 93 6.31 9.11 4.95
CA LEU A 93 6.60 10.51 4.64
C LEU A 93 6.15 11.45 5.79
N ASP A 94 4.97 11.22 6.35
CA ASP A 94 4.48 11.96 7.52
C ASP A 94 5.34 11.74 8.77
N ARG A 95 5.92 10.55 8.95
CA ARG A 95 6.89 10.32 10.05
C ARG A 95 8.21 11.04 9.81
N LEU A 96 8.64 11.17 8.55
CA LEU A 96 9.83 11.95 8.20
C LEU A 96 9.63 13.43 8.52
N THR A 97 8.46 14.00 8.21
CA THR A 97 8.13 15.40 8.55
C THR A 97 8.03 15.62 10.07
N LYS A 98 7.44 14.66 10.79
CA LYS A 98 7.31 14.70 12.26
C LYS A 98 8.60 14.35 13.00
N GLY A 99 9.64 13.87 12.32
CA GLY A 99 10.89 13.44 12.94
C GLY A 99 10.76 12.18 13.81
N THR A 100 9.81 11.29 13.49
CA THR A 100 9.59 9.99 14.15
C THR A 100 9.84 8.79 13.23
N TYR A 101 10.37 9.04 12.03
CA TYR A 101 10.78 8.01 11.08
C TYR A 101 11.91 7.13 11.64
N GLY A 102 11.84 5.84 11.33
CA GLY A 102 12.82 4.85 11.77
C GLY A 102 12.77 4.52 13.26
N ILE A 103 11.72 4.91 13.98
CA ILE A 103 11.48 4.54 15.38
C ILE A 103 10.39 3.47 15.41
N CYS A 104 10.66 2.34 16.09
CA CYS A 104 9.71 1.25 16.25
C CYS A 104 8.51 1.71 17.07
N LYS A 105 7.29 1.59 16.53
CA LYS A 105 6.06 1.95 17.26
C LYS A 105 5.81 1.14 18.53
N TYR A 106 6.36 -0.07 18.62
CA TYR A 106 6.11 -1.00 19.72
C TYR A 106 7.19 -0.94 20.80
N THR A 107 8.46 -0.90 20.39
CA THR A 107 9.59 -0.92 21.33
C THR A 107 10.15 0.47 21.60
N GLY A 108 9.84 1.47 20.77
CA GLY A 108 10.44 2.81 20.85
C GLY A 108 11.92 2.84 20.43
N GLU A 109 12.47 1.73 19.96
CA GLU A 109 13.87 1.60 19.58
C GLU A 109 14.09 1.95 18.11
N LYS A 110 15.34 2.26 17.75
CA LYS A 110 15.73 2.47 16.36
C LYS A 110 15.50 1.23 15.51
N ILE A 111 14.90 1.41 14.34
CA ILE A 111 14.81 0.42 13.28
C ILE A 111 16.16 0.38 12.56
N SER A 112 16.65 -0.81 12.20
CA SER A 112 17.91 -0.95 11.48
C SER A 112 17.82 -0.30 10.09
N GLU A 113 18.90 0.39 9.69
CA GLU A 113 19.01 1.02 8.37
C GLU A 113 18.81 0.02 7.23
N ASP A 114 19.41 -1.17 7.33
CA ASP A 114 19.25 -2.24 6.33
C ASP A 114 17.77 -2.60 6.09
N ARG A 115 16.94 -2.59 7.14
CA ARG A 115 15.52 -2.88 7.01
C ARG A 115 14.76 -1.74 6.36
N LEU A 116 15.13 -0.50 6.67
CA LEU A 116 14.54 0.69 6.03
C LEU A 116 14.96 0.79 4.56
N ARG A 117 16.19 0.37 4.20
CA ARG A 117 16.63 0.28 2.81
C ARG A 117 15.85 -0.76 2.00
N ILE A 118 15.55 -1.91 2.61
CA ILE A 118 14.73 -2.95 1.95
C ILE A 118 13.27 -2.54 1.88
N ARG A 119 12.74 -1.95 2.96
CA ARG A 119 11.34 -1.52 3.03
C ARG A 119 11.25 -0.19 3.80
N PRO A 120 11.25 0.96 3.10
CA PRO A 120 11.27 2.28 3.74
C PRO A 120 9.95 2.60 4.47
N THR A 121 8.85 1.92 4.14
CA THR A 121 7.56 2.07 4.81
C THR A 121 7.46 1.41 6.20
N SER A 122 8.49 0.64 6.56
CA SER A 122 8.59 -0.12 7.81
C SER A 122 8.33 0.70 9.09
N SER A 123 7.32 0.33 9.89
CA SER A 123 6.99 1.00 11.16
C SER A 123 7.35 0.21 12.43
N SER A 124 7.90 -0.99 12.31
CA SER A 124 8.25 -1.88 13.43
C SER A 124 9.67 -2.40 13.29
N SER A 125 10.36 -2.77 14.36
CA SER A 125 11.64 -3.48 14.27
C SER A 125 11.43 -4.97 13.96
N VAL A 126 12.52 -5.69 13.62
CA VAL A 126 12.48 -7.16 13.45
C VAL A 126 12.13 -7.83 14.79
N ALA A 127 12.73 -7.38 15.88
CA ALA A 127 12.47 -7.89 17.23
C ALA A 127 10.98 -7.78 17.61
N ALA A 128 10.33 -6.66 17.30
CA ALA A 128 8.89 -6.48 17.54
C ALA A 128 8.03 -7.45 16.72
N LYS A 129 8.41 -7.74 15.46
CA LYS A 129 7.68 -8.72 14.63
C LYS A 129 7.85 -10.15 15.15
N SER A 130 9.06 -10.52 15.60
CA SER A 130 9.31 -11.87 16.13
C SER A 130 8.61 -12.12 17.46
N ALA A 131 8.38 -11.08 18.27
CA ALA A 131 7.64 -11.16 19.53
C ALA A 131 6.11 -11.27 19.33
N PHE A 132 5.60 -10.87 18.16
CA PHE A 132 4.18 -10.89 17.81
C PHE A 132 3.86 -12.05 16.85
N LYS A 133 4.33 -13.25 17.20
CA LYS A 133 3.92 -14.49 16.54
C LYS A 133 2.75 -15.07 17.36
N PRO A 134 1.50 -15.06 16.85
CA PRO A 134 0.36 -15.66 17.55
C PRO A 134 0.52 -17.18 17.69
#